data_AF-A0A7X7YFW9-F1
#
_entry.id   AF-A0A7X7YFW9-F1
#
_cell.length_a   1.000
_cell.length_b   1.000
_cell.length_c   1.000
_cell.angle_alpha   90.00
_cell.angle_beta   90.00
_cell.angle_gamma   90.00
#
_symmetry.space_group_name_H-M   'P 1'
#
loop_
_entity.id
_entity.type
_entity.pdbx_description
1 polymer ?
#
loop_
_entity_poly.entity_id
_entity_poly.type
_entity_poly.pdbx_seq_one_letter_code
_entity_poly.pdbx_strand_id
1 'polypeptide(L)'
;MKALLPRCALAAATLLAAGTAAGQGSPFHFVEPDLTAPAGTLPAFRTVTDSARLERLRGWSTNEAALFAAEIYRLAWSAGRAPGATVAPERLVVAVEADCASTGTGFRLRDGKVWQEWPRAPYLRLGEDAGRFSTVLLHETGHACQILLAGGRTLPGQAISPIPHAVSALTDRTTAFSEGFAIALETVAAQRAVTPALRSLLHPDELLFGPASRMQGEYFRPSVQLATYAQPQARYRDVRDNAFAFASAVRAPDYLRVQLEPARDLTTLRDANQLMQSEGFAASVFYALVMRGSRPDAATVRARLGSLLQAMQEILRRPDLGPDTPLLLEAVLALARRDPTERREVLAVLLDCSRGVLVDGNAAPMWRRHYLAALHQDLEQLELDAINAARQRWLTTALSDPAVLASRLGPQLACTVDTVTVRLPGMGVEAPLRFDVNTAEEGVLRVIPGISEAEVASWLDQRQHRPFVSARDFRVRVKLQPEVAARLRM
;
A
#
# COMPACT_ATOMS: atom_id res chain seq x y z
N MET A 1 30.39 -31.30 14.24
CA MET A 1 30.77 -31.94 12.97
C MET A 1 29.64 -32.88 12.54
N LYS A 2 29.01 -32.58 11.40
CA LYS A 2 28.18 -33.43 10.52
C LYS A 2 27.13 -34.36 11.16
N ALA A 3 25.86 -34.02 10.90
CA ALA A 3 24.69 -34.85 10.56
C ALA A 3 23.44 -34.49 11.39
N LEU A 4 22.50 -33.75 10.79
CA LEU A 4 21.12 -33.58 11.30
C LEU A 4 20.17 -33.11 10.19
N LEU A 5 19.50 -34.11 9.61
CA LEU A 5 18.20 -34.16 8.90
C LEU A 5 17.92 -35.67 8.80
N PRO A 6 16.67 -36.20 8.81
CA PRO A 6 15.37 -35.55 8.68
C PRO A 6 14.33 -36.08 9.70
N ARG A 7 13.05 -35.70 9.51
CA ARG A 7 11.78 -36.29 10.03
C ARG A 7 11.00 -35.37 10.97
N CYS A 8 10.12 -34.58 10.36
CA CYS A 8 8.72 -34.42 10.75
C CYS A 8 7.98 -33.77 9.58
N ALA A 9 7.77 -34.57 8.53
CA ALA A 9 6.93 -34.25 7.38
C ALA A 9 6.21 -35.52 6.97
N LEU A 10 5.19 -35.92 7.74
CA LEU A 10 4.19 -36.91 7.34
C LEU A 10 3.06 -36.96 8.38
N ALA A 11 2.06 -36.07 8.25
CA ALA A 11 0.70 -36.22 8.80
C ALA A 11 -0.12 -34.93 8.57
N ALA A 12 -0.37 -34.57 7.30
CA ALA A 12 -1.38 -33.56 6.96
C ALA A 12 -1.93 -33.76 5.54
N ALA A 13 -1.91 -35.01 5.06
CA ALA A 13 -2.33 -35.37 3.70
C ALA A 13 -3.52 -36.34 3.76
N THR A 14 -4.65 -35.89 4.33
CA THR A 14 -5.97 -36.51 4.15
C THR A 14 -7.03 -35.61 4.78
N LEU A 15 -7.56 -34.66 3.99
CA LEU A 15 -8.91 -34.06 4.05
C LEU A 15 -8.92 -32.73 3.27
N LEU A 16 -8.65 -32.82 1.96
CA LEU A 16 -8.93 -31.76 0.98
C LEU A 16 -9.63 -32.41 -0.20
N ALA A 17 -10.92 -32.73 0.02
CA ALA A 17 -11.82 -33.19 -1.03
C ALA A 17 -13.21 -32.59 -0.75
N ALA A 18 -13.36 -31.32 -1.08
CA ALA A 18 -14.65 -30.72 -1.43
C ALA A 18 -14.36 -29.46 -2.24
N GLY A 19 -14.55 -29.56 -3.57
CA GLY A 19 -14.31 -28.45 -4.51
C GLY A 19 -13.55 -28.86 -5.77
N THR A 20 -13.79 -30.05 -6.31
CA THR A 20 -13.38 -30.40 -7.67
C THR A 20 -14.18 -29.58 -8.68
N ALA A 21 -13.56 -28.53 -9.24
CA ALA A 21 -13.82 -28.13 -10.61
C ALA A 21 -12.59 -28.55 -11.44
N ALA A 22 -12.70 -29.73 -12.04
CA ALA A 22 -11.72 -30.23 -12.98
C ALA A 22 -11.88 -29.50 -14.33
N GLY A 23 -10.76 -29.04 -14.89
CA GLY A 23 -10.64 -28.65 -16.30
C GLY A 23 -10.49 -27.14 -16.56
N GLN A 24 -9.32 -26.56 -16.27
CA GLN A 24 -8.78 -25.36 -16.94
C GLN A 24 -7.31 -25.21 -16.52
N GLY A 25 -6.42 -24.83 -17.45
CA GLY A 25 -4.98 -24.67 -17.17
C GLY A 25 -4.71 -23.67 -16.05
N SER A 26 -3.50 -23.72 -15.46
CA SER A 26 -3.04 -22.75 -14.44
C SER A 26 -3.37 -21.31 -14.85
N PRO A 27 -3.92 -20.47 -13.95
CA PRO A 27 -4.20 -19.06 -14.24
C PRO A 27 -2.93 -18.23 -14.42
N PHE A 28 -1.79 -18.79 -14.02
CA PHE A 28 -0.46 -18.22 -14.21
C PHE A 28 0.27 -18.86 -15.39
N HIS A 29 0.99 -18.03 -16.15
CA HIS A 29 1.95 -18.47 -17.17
C HIS A 29 3.36 -18.31 -16.61
N PHE A 30 3.97 -19.42 -16.20
CA PHE A 30 5.34 -19.43 -15.68
C PHE A 30 6.35 -19.38 -16.82
N VAL A 31 7.26 -18.40 -16.72
CA VAL A 31 8.32 -18.15 -17.68
C VAL A 31 9.65 -17.98 -16.96
N GLU A 32 10.75 -18.10 -17.69
CA GLU A 32 12.11 -17.89 -17.18
C GLU A 32 12.93 -17.06 -18.19
N PRO A 33 13.98 -16.35 -17.77
CA PRO A 33 14.85 -15.61 -18.68
C PRO A 33 15.38 -16.48 -19.82
N ASP A 34 15.19 -16.04 -21.07
CA ASP A 34 15.78 -16.71 -22.23
C ASP A 34 17.17 -16.12 -22.50
N LEU A 35 18.20 -16.75 -21.91
CA LEU A 35 19.60 -16.34 -22.08
C LEU A 35 20.13 -16.51 -23.51
N THR A 36 19.36 -17.18 -24.39
CA THR A 36 19.71 -17.36 -25.81
C THR A 36 19.02 -16.35 -26.72
N ALA A 37 18.16 -15.48 -26.16
CA ALA A 37 17.44 -14.49 -26.93
C ALA A 37 18.37 -13.43 -27.52
N PRO A 38 18.10 -12.93 -28.74
CA PRO A 38 18.78 -11.76 -29.27
C PRO A 38 18.62 -10.55 -28.34
N ALA A 39 19.67 -9.74 -28.26
CA ALA A 39 19.62 -8.47 -27.55
C ALA A 39 18.42 -7.62 -28.04
N GLY A 40 17.77 -6.94 -27.11
CA GLY A 40 16.62 -6.08 -27.39
C GLY A 40 16.30 -5.20 -26.19
N THR A 41 15.42 -4.23 -26.39
CA THR A 41 15.04 -3.24 -25.37
C THR A 41 14.11 -3.80 -24.30
N LEU A 42 13.44 -4.93 -24.59
CA LEU A 42 12.55 -5.62 -23.67
C LEU A 42 13.17 -6.92 -23.16
N PRO A 43 12.97 -7.28 -21.88
CA PRO A 43 13.39 -8.55 -21.33
C PRO A 43 12.76 -9.70 -22.10
N ALA A 44 13.54 -10.74 -22.35
CA ALA A 44 13.13 -11.90 -23.13
C ALA A 44 12.95 -13.11 -22.21
N PHE A 45 11.79 -13.73 -22.31
CA PHE A 45 11.43 -14.90 -21.54
C PHE A 45 11.07 -16.08 -22.45
N ARG A 46 11.25 -17.29 -21.93
CA ARG A 46 10.73 -18.52 -22.51
C ARG A 46 9.83 -19.22 -21.50
N THR A 47 8.87 -20.00 -21.98
CA THR A 47 8.02 -20.81 -21.10
C THR A 47 8.87 -21.84 -20.35
N VAL A 48 8.62 -22.02 -19.05
CA VAL A 48 9.25 -23.11 -18.28
C VAL A 48 8.74 -24.44 -18.84
N THR A 49 9.64 -25.31 -19.29
CA THR A 49 9.28 -26.61 -19.92
C THR A 49 9.57 -27.82 -19.03
N ASP A 50 10.41 -27.67 -18.00
CA ASP A 50 10.65 -28.72 -17.00
C ASP A 50 9.35 -29.03 -16.27
N SER A 51 8.85 -30.25 -16.45
CA SER A 51 7.56 -30.71 -15.91
C SER A 51 7.58 -30.78 -14.38
N ALA A 52 8.66 -31.26 -13.77
CA ALA A 52 8.76 -31.36 -12.32
C ALA A 52 8.82 -29.97 -11.69
N ARG A 53 9.52 -29.02 -12.34
CA ARG A 53 9.55 -27.62 -11.91
C ARG A 53 8.19 -26.94 -12.06
N LEU A 54 7.51 -27.14 -13.18
CA LEU A 54 6.16 -26.63 -13.40
C LEU A 54 5.16 -27.17 -12.37
N GLU A 55 5.22 -28.45 -12.03
CA GLU A 55 4.37 -29.04 -10.99
C GLU A 55 4.60 -28.40 -9.63
N ARG A 56 5.86 -28.12 -9.25
CA ARG A 56 6.17 -27.39 -8.01
C ARG A 56 5.59 -25.98 -8.01
N LEU A 57 5.82 -25.21 -9.07
CA LEU A 57 5.33 -23.83 -9.21
C LEU A 57 3.80 -23.79 -9.15
N ARG A 58 3.13 -24.72 -9.86
CA ARG A 58 1.67 -24.88 -9.79
C ARG A 58 1.21 -25.24 -8.39
N GLY A 59 1.91 -26.14 -7.72
CA GLY A 59 1.63 -26.50 -6.32
C GLY A 59 1.67 -25.27 -5.42
N TRP A 60 2.70 -24.43 -5.52
CA TRP A 60 2.79 -23.19 -4.75
C TRP A 60 1.72 -22.16 -5.11
N SER A 61 1.21 -22.17 -6.35
CA SER A 61 0.18 -21.23 -6.82
C SER A 61 -1.27 -21.71 -6.63
N THR A 62 -1.50 -22.76 -5.85
CA THR A 62 -2.85 -23.28 -5.54
C THR A 62 -3.38 -22.86 -4.15
N ASN A 63 -2.66 -22.00 -3.45
CA ASN A 63 -3.07 -21.46 -2.16
C ASN A 63 -4.12 -20.34 -2.30
N GLU A 64 -4.82 -20.00 -1.22
CA GLU A 64 -5.90 -18.99 -1.19
C GLU A 64 -5.47 -17.61 -1.73
N ALA A 65 -4.27 -17.14 -1.36
CA ALA A 65 -3.76 -15.85 -1.80
C ALA A 65 -3.45 -15.84 -3.31
N ALA A 66 -2.90 -16.93 -3.84
CA ALA A 66 -2.64 -17.07 -5.28
C ALA A 66 -3.94 -17.16 -6.10
N LEU A 67 -4.94 -17.92 -5.63
CA LEU A 67 -6.24 -17.98 -6.30
C LEU A 67 -6.94 -16.62 -6.30
N PHE A 68 -6.85 -15.88 -5.19
CA PHE A 68 -7.38 -14.52 -5.12
C PHE A 68 -6.63 -13.56 -6.04
N ALA A 69 -5.29 -13.65 -6.11
CA ALA A 69 -4.49 -12.88 -7.05
C ALA A 69 -4.91 -13.11 -8.50
N ALA A 70 -5.08 -14.38 -8.91
CA ALA A 70 -5.57 -14.73 -10.24
C ALA A 70 -6.97 -14.15 -10.52
N GLU A 71 -7.88 -14.20 -9.54
CA GLU A 71 -9.21 -13.61 -9.66
C GLU A 71 -9.14 -12.10 -9.89
N ILE A 72 -8.34 -11.38 -9.10
CA ILE A 72 -8.20 -9.92 -9.18
C ILE A 72 -7.53 -9.49 -10.49
N TYR A 73 -6.49 -10.20 -10.91
CA TYR A 73 -5.88 -9.97 -12.22
C TYR A 73 -6.90 -10.11 -13.35
N ARG A 74 -7.73 -11.17 -13.33
CA ARG A 74 -8.76 -11.38 -14.36
C ARG A 74 -9.83 -10.29 -14.33
N LEU A 75 -10.22 -9.78 -13.16
CA LEU A 75 -11.12 -8.63 -13.05
C LEU A 75 -10.47 -7.37 -13.65
N ALA A 76 -9.20 -7.10 -13.31
CA ALA A 76 -8.47 -5.95 -13.85
C ALA A 76 -8.25 -6.06 -15.36
N TRP A 77 -8.01 -7.27 -15.87
CA TRP A 77 -7.90 -7.56 -17.30
C TRP A 77 -9.21 -7.32 -18.04
N SER A 78 -10.32 -7.76 -17.43
CA SER A 78 -11.66 -7.51 -17.98
C SER A 78 -11.99 -6.03 -18.02
N ALA A 79 -11.68 -5.28 -16.94
CA ALA A 79 -11.82 -3.83 -16.92
C ALA A 79 -10.90 -3.17 -17.95
N GLY A 80 -9.64 -3.58 -18.01
CA GLY A 80 -8.56 -3.06 -18.85
C GLY A 80 -8.73 -3.22 -20.36
N ARG A 81 -9.69 -4.00 -20.86
CA ARG A 81 -9.96 -4.12 -22.31
C ARG A 81 -10.51 -2.80 -22.89
N ALA A 82 -9.63 -1.93 -23.39
CA ALA A 82 -10.04 -0.90 -24.34
C ALA A 82 -10.23 -1.55 -25.73
N PRO A 83 -11.28 -1.20 -26.49
CA PRO A 83 -11.36 -1.57 -27.90
C PRO A 83 -10.11 -1.11 -28.65
N GLY A 84 -9.41 -2.02 -29.33
CA GLY A 84 -8.25 -1.70 -30.18
C GLY A 84 -6.87 -1.62 -29.52
N ALA A 85 -6.74 -1.83 -28.21
CA ALA A 85 -5.43 -1.90 -27.53
C ALA A 85 -4.85 -3.32 -27.60
N THR A 86 -3.52 -3.46 -27.72
CA THR A 86 -2.82 -4.76 -27.55
C THR A 86 -3.10 -5.28 -26.14
N VAL A 87 -3.99 -6.26 -26.05
CA VAL A 87 -4.53 -6.78 -24.79
C VAL A 87 -3.45 -7.62 -24.12
N ALA A 88 -2.94 -7.20 -22.95
CA ALA A 88 -2.03 -8.03 -22.15
C ALA A 88 -2.57 -9.48 -22.04
N PRO A 89 -1.71 -10.50 -21.83
CA PRO A 89 -2.17 -11.87 -21.72
C PRO A 89 -3.27 -12.03 -20.67
N GLU A 90 -4.27 -12.88 -20.96
CA GLU A 90 -5.36 -13.16 -20.01
C GLU A 90 -4.85 -13.86 -18.74
N ARG A 91 -3.76 -14.61 -18.87
CA ARG A 91 -3.05 -15.23 -17.75
C ARG A 91 -1.94 -14.32 -17.27
N LEU A 92 -1.81 -14.18 -15.96
CA LEU A 92 -0.72 -13.40 -15.37
C LEU A 92 0.62 -14.11 -15.65
N VAL A 93 1.54 -13.40 -16.29
CA VAL A 93 2.90 -13.89 -16.56
C VAL A 93 3.74 -13.75 -15.29
N VAL A 94 4.36 -14.84 -14.88
CA VAL A 94 5.25 -14.90 -13.72
C VAL A 94 6.62 -15.36 -14.19
N ALA A 95 7.55 -14.42 -14.27
CA ALA A 95 8.96 -14.67 -14.52
C ALA A 95 9.62 -15.19 -13.23
N VAL A 96 10.11 -16.43 -13.28
CA VAL A 96 10.80 -17.08 -12.18
C VAL A 96 12.27 -16.69 -12.24
N GLU A 97 12.69 -15.79 -11.36
CA GLU A 97 14.02 -15.19 -11.31
C GLU A 97 14.58 -15.25 -9.90
N ALA A 98 15.86 -15.64 -9.75
CA ALA A 98 16.50 -15.71 -8.44
C ALA A 98 16.43 -14.38 -7.70
N ASP A 99 16.11 -14.46 -6.41
CA ASP A 99 16.07 -13.35 -5.46
C ASP A 99 15.16 -12.15 -5.81
N CYS A 100 14.29 -12.24 -6.82
CA CYS A 100 13.40 -11.15 -7.23
C CYS A 100 12.00 -11.17 -6.59
N ALA A 101 11.51 -9.99 -6.21
CA ALA A 101 10.16 -9.74 -5.72
C ALA A 101 9.74 -8.34 -6.21
N SER A 102 9.26 -8.28 -7.44
CA SER A 102 8.83 -7.01 -8.06
C SER A 102 7.89 -7.25 -9.23
N THR A 103 7.27 -6.19 -9.71
CA THR A 103 6.46 -6.17 -10.92
C THR A 103 7.19 -5.41 -12.02
N GLY A 104 7.16 -5.94 -13.25
CA GLY A 104 7.71 -5.31 -14.45
C GLY A 104 6.63 -4.97 -15.48
N THR A 105 7.00 -4.14 -16.45
CA THR A 105 6.17 -3.81 -17.62
C THR A 105 6.97 -4.03 -18.88
N GLY A 106 6.37 -4.66 -19.89
CA GLY A 106 7.02 -4.86 -21.18
C GLY A 106 7.90 -6.10 -21.21
N PHE A 107 7.59 -7.06 -22.08
CA PHE A 107 8.43 -8.25 -22.28
C PHE A 107 8.27 -8.87 -23.66
N ARG A 108 9.20 -9.75 -24.03
CA ARG A 108 9.12 -10.63 -25.19
C ARG A 108 9.02 -12.06 -24.72
N LEU A 109 8.11 -12.84 -25.29
CA LEU A 109 7.91 -14.25 -24.94
C LEU A 109 8.19 -15.13 -26.14
N ARG A 110 9.04 -16.12 -25.95
CA ARG A 110 9.30 -17.17 -26.93
C ARG A 110 8.25 -18.27 -26.81
N ASP A 111 7.50 -18.45 -27.89
CA ASP A 111 6.57 -19.57 -28.07
C ASP A 111 7.08 -20.44 -29.24
N GLY A 112 7.79 -21.52 -28.88
CA GLY A 112 8.53 -22.35 -29.84
C GLY A 112 9.60 -21.57 -30.60
N LYS A 113 9.37 -21.34 -31.90
CA LYS A 113 10.26 -20.57 -32.79
C LYS A 113 9.81 -19.12 -33.01
N VAL A 114 8.65 -18.73 -32.49
CA VAL A 114 8.06 -17.40 -32.69
C VAL A 114 8.25 -16.55 -31.45
N TRP A 115 8.54 -15.27 -31.65
CA TRP A 115 8.57 -14.26 -30.59
C TRP A 115 7.27 -13.46 -30.60
N GLN A 116 6.68 -13.30 -29.42
CA GLN A 116 5.56 -12.39 -29.19
C GLN A 116 6.04 -11.22 -28.32
N GLU A 117 5.72 -9.99 -28.71
CA GLU A 117 6.10 -8.80 -27.97
C GLU A 117 4.91 -8.19 -27.25
N TRP A 118 5.12 -7.86 -25.99
CA TRP A 118 4.12 -7.33 -25.08
C TRP A 118 4.64 -6.05 -24.40
N PRO A 119 4.92 -4.96 -25.14
CA PRO A 119 5.65 -3.78 -24.64
C PRO A 119 4.97 -3.04 -23.48
N ARG A 120 3.69 -3.31 -23.23
CA ARG A 120 2.85 -2.64 -22.23
C ARG A 120 2.20 -3.60 -21.24
N ALA A 121 2.47 -4.90 -21.36
CA ALA A 121 1.86 -5.89 -20.47
C ALA A 121 2.63 -5.96 -19.14
N PRO A 122 1.93 -6.08 -18.01
CA PRO A 122 2.57 -6.37 -16.74
C PRO A 122 3.06 -7.82 -16.68
N TYR A 123 4.10 -8.06 -15.89
CA TYR A 123 4.53 -9.39 -15.48
C TYR A 123 5.11 -9.34 -14.06
N LEU A 124 5.03 -10.44 -13.33
CA LEU A 124 5.65 -10.55 -12.00
C LEU A 124 7.06 -11.13 -12.13
N ARG A 125 7.96 -10.70 -11.25
CA ARG A 125 9.30 -11.29 -11.08
C ARG A 125 9.36 -11.89 -9.68
N LEU A 126 9.35 -13.21 -9.59
CA LEU A 126 9.31 -13.93 -8.32
C LEU A 126 10.43 -14.96 -8.23
N GLY A 127 11.11 -14.99 -7.07
CA GLY A 127 12.01 -16.06 -6.68
C GLY A 127 11.31 -17.41 -6.59
N GLU A 128 12.05 -18.49 -6.91
CA GLU A 128 11.58 -19.88 -6.80
C GLU A 128 11.54 -20.33 -5.34
N ASP A 129 10.66 -19.72 -4.55
CA ASP A 129 10.47 -19.97 -3.12
C ASP A 129 8.97 -20.02 -2.76
N ALA A 130 8.55 -21.06 -2.04
CA ALA A 130 7.15 -21.27 -1.66
C ALA A 130 6.59 -20.12 -0.79
N GLY A 131 7.44 -19.49 0.03
CA GLY A 131 7.08 -18.33 0.84
C GLY A 131 6.65 -17.16 -0.03
N ARG A 132 7.44 -16.80 -1.05
CA ARG A 132 7.13 -15.69 -1.99
C ARG A 132 5.79 -15.88 -2.72
N PHE A 133 5.47 -17.11 -3.10
CA PHE A 133 4.17 -17.42 -3.73
C PHE A 133 2.98 -17.30 -2.78
N SER A 134 3.23 -17.35 -1.46
CA SER A 134 2.21 -17.25 -0.43
C SER A 134 2.07 -15.82 0.11
N THR A 135 3.15 -15.03 0.11
CA THR A 135 3.18 -13.70 0.76
C THR A 135 3.42 -12.52 -0.19
N VAL A 136 4.10 -12.72 -1.32
CA VAL A 136 4.51 -11.61 -2.22
C VAL A 136 3.65 -11.57 -3.49
N LEU A 137 3.26 -12.74 -4.01
CA LEU A 137 2.54 -12.84 -5.28
C LEU A 137 1.26 -11.99 -5.32
N LEU A 138 0.50 -11.93 -4.23
CA LEU A 138 -0.72 -11.14 -4.16
C LEU A 138 -0.43 -9.63 -4.18
N HIS A 139 0.58 -9.17 -3.43
CA HIS A 139 1.03 -7.78 -3.41
C HIS A 139 1.42 -7.31 -4.81
N GLU A 140 2.32 -8.07 -5.46
CA GLU A 140 2.80 -7.76 -6.79
C GLU A 140 1.69 -7.83 -7.85
N THR A 141 0.70 -8.70 -7.65
CA THR A 141 -0.49 -8.72 -8.50
C THR A 141 -1.28 -7.41 -8.41
N GLY A 142 -1.30 -6.76 -7.24
CA GLY A 142 -1.87 -5.42 -7.06
C GLY A 142 -1.22 -4.38 -7.97
N HIS A 143 0.10 -4.37 -8.08
CA HIS A 143 0.84 -3.51 -9.01
C HIS A 143 0.60 -3.88 -10.48
N ALA A 144 0.60 -5.17 -10.80
CA ALA A 144 0.29 -5.65 -12.15
C ALA A 144 -1.10 -5.19 -12.62
N CYS A 145 -2.08 -5.21 -11.73
CA CYS A 145 -3.42 -4.67 -12.02
C CYS A 145 -3.36 -3.18 -12.35
N GLN A 146 -2.65 -2.37 -11.57
CA GLN A 146 -2.54 -0.93 -11.82
C GLN A 146 -1.85 -0.61 -13.15
N ILE A 147 -0.77 -1.31 -13.49
CA ILE A 147 -0.11 -1.20 -14.80
C ILE A 147 -1.11 -1.51 -15.92
N LEU A 148 -1.88 -2.59 -15.78
CA LEU A 148 -2.88 -2.99 -16.76
C LEU A 148 -3.98 -1.94 -16.94
N LEU A 149 -4.49 -1.39 -15.83
CA LEU A 149 -5.51 -0.36 -15.83
C LEU A 149 -5.00 0.96 -16.43
N ALA A 150 -3.75 1.33 -16.16
CA ALA A 150 -3.05 2.48 -16.74
C ALA A 150 -2.68 2.31 -18.24
N GLY A 151 -2.91 1.12 -18.80
CA GLY A 151 -2.57 0.79 -20.19
C GLY A 151 -1.06 0.58 -20.42
N GLY A 152 -0.34 0.12 -19.40
CA GLY A 152 1.11 -0.12 -19.42
C GLY A 152 1.95 1.14 -19.28
N ARG A 153 1.37 2.26 -18.84
CA ARG A 153 2.10 3.51 -18.60
C ARG A 153 2.59 3.58 -17.17
N THR A 154 3.76 4.16 -16.99
CA THR A 154 4.25 4.57 -15.67
C THR A 154 3.41 5.74 -15.16
N LEU A 155 2.93 5.64 -13.91
CA LEU A 155 2.23 6.73 -13.25
C LEU A 155 3.23 7.80 -12.76
N PRO A 156 2.89 9.09 -12.79
CA PRO A 156 3.79 10.15 -12.36
C PRO A 156 3.98 10.14 -10.84
N GLY A 157 5.22 10.14 -10.34
CA GLY A 157 5.55 10.20 -8.90
C GLY A 157 6.69 11.15 -8.60
N GLN A 158 6.94 11.47 -7.32
CA GLN A 158 7.97 12.45 -6.90
C GLN A 158 9.12 11.89 -6.05
N ALA A 159 9.18 10.58 -5.76
CA ALA A 159 10.30 9.94 -5.04
C ALA A 159 10.75 10.74 -3.79
N ILE A 160 9.79 11.07 -2.92
CA ILE A 160 9.98 11.95 -1.76
C ILE A 160 10.48 11.25 -0.50
N SER A 161 10.68 9.93 -0.56
CA SER A 161 11.19 9.12 0.55
C SER A 161 12.35 8.24 0.05
N PRO A 162 13.49 8.17 0.77
CA PRO A 162 14.62 7.30 0.42
C PRO A 162 14.43 5.84 0.81
N ILE A 163 13.39 5.48 1.57
CA ILE A 163 13.23 4.11 2.08
C ILE A 163 12.34 3.26 1.16
N PRO A 164 12.50 1.93 1.20
CA PRO A 164 11.54 1.03 0.56
C PRO A 164 10.14 1.18 1.19
N HIS A 165 9.12 0.81 0.41
CA HIS A 165 7.71 0.92 0.76
C HIS A 165 7.36 0.13 2.02
N ALA A 166 6.60 0.75 2.91
CA ALA A 166 6.16 0.15 4.17
C ALA A 166 4.79 0.72 4.53
N VAL A 167 3.95 -0.08 5.19
CA VAL A 167 2.58 0.30 5.56
C VAL A 167 2.51 1.60 6.36
N SER A 168 3.52 1.80 7.20
CA SER A 168 3.68 2.98 8.03
C SER A 168 4.14 4.25 7.30
N ALA A 169 4.77 4.08 6.14
CA ALA A 169 5.52 5.12 5.46
C ALA A 169 4.62 6.24 4.94
N LEU A 170 5.21 7.43 4.89
CA LEU A 170 4.74 8.54 4.09
C LEU A 170 5.60 8.63 2.83
N THR A 171 4.96 8.46 1.68
CA THR A 171 5.56 8.49 0.34
C THR A 171 4.85 9.50 -0.55
N ASP A 172 5.22 9.63 -1.82
CA ASP A 172 4.43 10.47 -2.73
C ASP A 172 3.03 9.85 -2.96
N ARG A 173 2.08 10.67 -3.43
CA ARG A 173 0.67 10.29 -3.61
C ARG A 173 0.49 9.09 -4.53
N THR A 174 1.32 8.97 -5.56
CA THR A 174 1.23 7.86 -6.53
C THR A 174 1.74 6.57 -5.91
N THR A 175 2.87 6.64 -5.22
CA THR A 175 3.39 5.51 -4.44
C THR A 175 2.39 5.07 -3.36
N ALA A 176 1.85 6.01 -2.58
CA ALA A 176 0.91 5.73 -1.50
C ALA A 176 -0.37 5.05 -2.02
N PHE A 177 -0.89 5.52 -3.15
CA PHE A 177 -2.02 4.89 -3.84
C PHE A 177 -1.67 3.47 -4.30
N SER A 178 -0.50 3.28 -4.91
CA SER A 178 -0.09 2.01 -5.50
C SER A 178 0.14 0.93 -4.46
N GLU A 179 0.95 1.24 -3.45
CA GLU A 179 1.24 0.34 -2.33
C GLU A 179 0.00 0.12 -1.48
N GLY A 180 -0.78 1.18 -1.23
CA GLY A 180 -2.03 1.08 -0.49
C GLY A 180 -3.01 0.08 -1.10
N PHE A 181 -3.17 0.09 -2.42
CA PHE A 181 -4.02 -0.90 -3.09
C PHE A 181 -3.49 -2.33 -2.93
N ALA A 182 -2.19 -2.56 -3.13
CA ALA A 182 -1.57 -3.88 -2.97
C ALA A 182 -1.71 -4.42 -1.53
N ILE A 183 -1.42 -3.58 -0.53
CA ILE A 183 -1.57 -3.91 0.90
C ILE A 183 -3.04 -4.21 1.26
N ALA A 184 -4.00 -3.46 0.69
CA ALA A 184 -5.42 -3.70 0.93
C ALA A 184 -5.85 -5.10 0.47
N LEU A 185 -5.33 -5.60 -0.65
CA LEU A 185 -5.64 -6.94 -1.14
C LEU A 185 -5.19 -8.02 -0.16
N GLU A 186 -4.00 -7.87 0.43
CA GLU A 186 -3.53 -8.78 1.48
C GLU A 186 -4.43 -8.74 2.71
N THR A 187 -4.89 -7.55 3.10
CA THR A 187 -5.82 -7.37 4.22
C THR A 187 -7.18 -8.03 3.94
N VAL A 188 -7.67 -7.93 2.70
CA VAL A 188 -8.90 -8.61 2.26
C VAL A 188 -8.71 -10.14 2.26
N ALA A 189 -7.60 -10.63 1.73
CA ALA A 189 -7.28 -12.06 1.72
C ALA A 189 -7.19 -12.60 3.14
N ALA A 190 -6.52 -11.86 4.03
CA ALA A 190 -6.39 -12.17 5.44
C ALA A 190 -7.74 -12.27 6.16
N GLN A 191 -8.65 -11.31 5.95
CA GLN A 191 -9.99 -11.33 6.54
C GLN A 191 -10.85 -12.50 6.04
N ARG A 192 -10.59 -12.96 4.82
CA ARG A 192 -11.33 -14.06 4.16
C ARG A 192 -10.67 -15.43 4.33
N ALA A 193 -9.46 -15.48 4.87
CA ALA A 193 -8.67 -16.69 5.02
C ALA A 193 -9.44 -17.76 5.80
N VAL A 194 -9.54 -18.97 5.23
CA VAL A 194 -10.15 -20.12 5.93
C VAL A 194 -9.11 -21.17 6.32
N THR A 195 -7.94 -21.17 5.70
CA THR A 195 -6.83 -22.07 6.05
C THR A 195 -6.14 -21.68 7.38
N PRO A 196 -5.77 -22.67 8.22
CA PRO A 196 -4.93 -22.43 9.39
C PRO A 196 -3.58 -21.78 9.04
N ALA A 197 -2.96 -22.19 7.93
CA ALA A 197 -1.65 -21.69 7.51
C ALA A 197 -1.63 -20.17 7.29
N LEU A 198 -2.62 -19.62 6.57
CA LEU A 198 -2.72 -18.18 6.34
C LEU A 198 -3.09 -17.45 7.65
N ARG A 199 -3.95 -18.04 8.49
CA ARG A 199 -4.29 -17.46 9.80
C ARG A 199 -3.07 -17.34 10.72
N SER A 200 -2.20 -18.35 10.79
CA SER A 200 -1.01 -18.31 11.64
C SER A 200 0.02 -17.26 11.20
N LEU A 201 0.03 -16.85 9.92
CA LEU A 201 0.87 -15.74 9.43
C LEU A 201 0.37 -14.36 9.91
N LEU A 202 -0.95 -14.21 10.08
CA LEU A 202 -1.63 -12.95 10.41
C LEU A 202 -1.86 -12.83 11.93
N HIS A 203 -2.02 -13.96 12.59
CA HIS A 203 -2.26 -14.16 14.01
C HIS A 203 -1.37 -15.33 14.47
N PRO A 204 -0.12 -15.08 14.89
CA PRO A 204 0.68 -16.16 15.44
C PRO A 204 0.02 -16.68 16.73
N ASP A 205 -0.26 -17.98 16.75
CA ASP A 205 -0.82 -18.68 17.91
C ASP A 205 0.26 -18.92 18.99
N GLU A 206 1.54 -18.82 18.61
CA GLU A 206 2.69 -18.99 19.49
C GLU A 206 3.11 -17.66 20.13
N LEU A 207 3.52 -17.72 21.40
CA LEU A 207 4.19 -16.58 22.04
C LEU A 207 5.50 -16.28 21.30
N LEU A 208 5.73 -15.00 21.06
CA LEU A 208 6.93 -14.51 20.37
C LEU A 208 8.16 -14.44 21.27
N PHE A 209 8.08 -14.97 22.49
CA PHE A 209 9.16 -15.04 23.45
C PHE A 209 9.18 -16.42 24.12
N GLY A 210 10.35 -16.83 24.57
CA GLY A 210 10.53 -18.08 25.32
C GLY A 210 10.87 -19.30 24.45
N PRO A 211 11.00 -20.50 25.07
CA PRO A 211 11.65 -21.66 24.44
C PRO A 211 10.96 -22.21 23.19
N ALA A 212 9.65 -21.97 23.08
CA ALA A 212 8.85 -22.38 21.93
C ALA A 212 8.94 -21.38 20.76
N SER A 213 9.27 -20.12 21.04
CA SER A 213 9.54 -19.16 19.98
C SER A 213 10.84 -19.59 19.29
N ARG A 214 10.79 -19.82 17.98
CA ARG A 214 12.02 -19.98 17.21
C ARG A 214 12.82 -18.70 17.47
N MET A 215 13.99 -18.75 18.10
CA MET A 215 14.77 -17.60 18.59
C MET A 215 14.82 -16.39 17.62
N GLN A 216 14.72 -16.64 16.31
CA GLN A 216 14.61 -15.61 15.28
C GLN A 216 13.39 -14.68 15.45
N GLY A 217 12.23 -15.20 15.88
CA GLY A 217 10.99 -14.44 16.08
C GLY A 217 11.03 -13.50 17.30
N GLU A 218 11.78 -13.85 18.35
CA GLU A 218 11.94 -13.02 19.56
C GLU A 218 12.92 -11.86 19.29
N TYR A 219 14.14 -12.16 18.83
CA TYR A 219 15.21 -11.17 18.72
C TYR A 219 15.08 -10.24 17.51
N PHE A 220 14.45 -10.72 16.43
CA PHE A 220 14.37 -9.98 15.19
C PHE A 220 12.96 -9.53 14.88
N ARG A 221 12.00 -9.51 15.82
CA ARG A 221 10.61 -9.16 15.50
C ARG A 221 10.45 -7.84 14.72
N PRO A 222 11.05 -6.71 15.16
CA PRO A 222 11.02 -5.48 14.37
C PRO A 222 11.70 -5.71 13.01
N SER A 223 12.88 -6.31 13.02
CA SER A 223 13.64 -6.62 11.80
C SER A 223 12.95 -7.59 10.85
N VAL A 224 12.08 -8.50 11.29
CA VAL A 224 11.35 -9.47 10.46
C VAL A 224 10.16 -8.79 9.80
N GLN A 225 9.47 -7.91 10.52
CA GLN A 225 8.45 -7.05 9.93
C GLN A 225 9.06 -6.06 8.93
N LEU A 226 10.26 -5.56 9.20
CA LEU A 226 10.98 -4.62 8.33
C LEU A 226 11.73 -5.30 7.17
N ALA A 227 12.31 -6.49 7.36
CA ALA A 227 13.07 -7.19 6.32
C ALA A 227 12.18 -7.79 5.24
N THR A 228 10.92 -8.08 5.56
CA THR A 228 9.93 -8.47 4.56
C THR A 228 9.22 -7.26 3.96
N TYR A 229 9.30 -6.08 4.59
CA TYR A 229 8.43 -4.91 4.37
C TYR A 229 6.91 -5.21 4.40
N ALA A 230 6.56 -6.48 4.55
CA ALA A 230 5.24 -7.05 4.54
C ALA A 230 4.51 -6.79 5.86
N GLN A 231 5.22 -6.42 6.94
CA GLN A 231 4.67 -6.07 8.26
C GLN A 231 3.32 -6.78 8.59
N PRO A 232 3.23 -8.13 8.45
CA PRO A 232 1.95 -8.79 8.14
C PRO A 232 0.88 -8.61 9.21
N GLN A 233 1.29 -8.47 10.47
CA GLN A 233 0.38 -8.17 11.58
C GLN A 233 -0.21 -6.76 11.50
N ALA A 234 0.63 -5.76 11.20
CA ALA A 234 0.20 -4.37 11.03
C ALA A 234 -0.61 -4.22 9.73
N ARG A 235 -0.19 -4.87 8.64
CA ARG A 235 -0.98 -4.97 7.40
C ARG A 235 -2.38 -5.51 7.65
N TYR A 236 -2.54 -6.47 8.54
CA TYR A 236 -3.89 -6.96 8.84
C TYR A 236 -4.65 -6.10 9.84
N ARG A 237 -4.15 -5.97 11.08
CA ARG A 237 -4.90 -5.34 12.17
C ARG A 237 -4.97 -3.82 12.00
N ASP A 238 -3.84 -3.19 11.76
CA ASP A 238 -3.72 -1.73 11.78
C ASP A 238 -4.33 -1.08 10.53
N VAL A 239 -4.34 -1.79 9.38
CA VAL A 239 -5.08 -1.37 8.18
C VAL A 239 -6.59 -1.53 8.38
N ARG A 240 -7.04 -2.69 8.88
CA ARG A 240 -8.47 -2.94 9.15
C ARG A 240 -9.03 -1.90 10.11
N ASP A 241 -8.29 -1.59 11.17
CA ASP A 241 -8.71 -0.70 12.24
C ASP A 241 -8.33 0.77 11.94
N ASN A 242 -7.75 1.04 10.76
CA ASN A 242 -7.40 2.36 10.26
C ASN A 242 -6.51 3.17 11.24
N ALA A 243 -5.50 2.50 11.80
CA ALA A 243 -4.53 3.12 12.70
C ALA A 243 -3.60 4.11 11.95
N PHE A 244 -3.43 3.96 10.64
CA PHE A 244 -2.58 4.83 9.81
C PHE A 244 -3.19 6.20 9.49
N ALA A 245 -4.41 6.46 9.95
CA ALA A 245 -4.96 7.81 10.01
C ALA A 245 -4.35 8.65 11.15
N PHE A 246 -3.64 8.02 12.08
CA PHE A 246 -2.96 8.67 13.19
C PHE A 246 -1.47 8.89 12.89
N ALA A 247 -0.89 9.88 13.54
CA ALA A 247 0.54 10.18 13.44
C ALA A 247 1.40 9.12 14.14
N SER A 248 2.68 9.06 13.78
CA SER A 248 3.66 8.23 14.48
C SER A 248 3.72 8.56 15.97
N ALA A 249 3.81 7.52 16.81
CA ALA A 249 4.09 7.70 18.23
C ALA A 249 5.54 8.17 18.47
N VAL A 250 6.42 7.98 17.49
CA VAL A 250 7.83 8.35 17.58
C VAL A 250 7.99 9.84 17.28
N ARG A 251 8.35 10.61 18.30
CA ARG A 251 8.63 12.05 18.18
C ARG A 251 10.12 12.38 18.24
N ALA A 252 10.95 11.44 18.67
CA ALA A 252 12.41 11.59 18.72
C ALA A 252 13.02 11.78 17.31
N PRO A 253 14.23 12.36 17.17
CA PRO A 253 14.94 12.54 15.89
C PRO A 253 15.43 11.20 15.31
N ASP A 254 14.49 10.36 14.85
CA ASP A 254 14.78 9.05 14.27
C ASP A 254 13.91 8.82 13.03
N TYR A 255 14.51 9.11 11.87
CA TYR A 255 13.83 9.00 10.59
C TYR A 255 13.28 7.59 10.32
N LEU A 256 14.08 6.55 10.58
CA LEU A 256 13.68 5.18 10.28
C LEU A 256 12.55 4.74 11.20
N ARG A 257 12.64 4.99 12.50
CA ARG A 257 11.57 4.60 13.42
C ARG A 257 10.27 5.34 13.13
N VAL A 258 10.33 6.63 12.78
CA VAL A 258 9.14 7.41 12.40
C VAL A 258 8.45 6.80 11.18
N GLN A 259 9.21 6.43 10.15
CA GLN A 259 8.67 5.93 8.88
C GLN A 259 8.30 4.44 8.90
N LEU A 260 8.95 3.64 9.75
CA LEU A 260 8.89 2.17 9.71
C LEU A 260 8.17 1.54 10.91
N GLU A 261 8.12 2.18 12.08
CA GLU A 261 7.42 1.60 13.22
C GLU A 261 5.90 1.74 13.04
N PRO A 262 5.11 0.69 13.36
CA PRO A 262 3.66 0.74 13.30
C PRO A 262 3.04 1.47 14.51
N ALA A 263 3.82 1.83 15.53
CA ALA A 263 3.29 2.48 16.74
C ALA A 263 2.68 3.87 16.43
N ARG A 264 1.44 4.11 16.85
CA ARG A 264 0.67 5.32 16.56
C ARG A 264 0.24 6.05 17.82
N ASP A 265 0.25 7.37 17.74
CA ASP A 265 -0.39 8.24 18.73
C ASP A 265 -1.88 8.36 18.36
N LEU A 266 -2.70 7.51 18.97
CA LEU A 266 -4.15 7.44 18.72
C LEU A 266 -4.93 8.70 19.16
N THR A 267 -4.25 9.74 19.64
CA THR A 267 -4.85 11.04 19.96
C THR A 267 -4.49 12.13 18.95
N THR A 268 -3.63 11.84 17.97
CA THR A 268 -3.15 12.80 16.98
C THR A 268 -3.41 12.29 15.57
N LEU A 269 -4.34 12.93 14.88
CA LEU A 269 -4.63 12.63 13.47
C LEU A 269 -3.57 13.22 12.54
N ARG A 270 -3.28 12.47 11.49
CA ARG A 270 -2.56 12.98 10.31
C ARG A 270 -3.42 14.02 9.60
N ASP A 271 -2.77 15.05 9.06
CA ASP A 271 -3.44 16.05 8.24
C ASP A 271 -3.79 15.50 6.83
N ALA A 272 -4.54 16.28 6.05
CA ALA A 272 -5.03 15.87 4.74
C ALA A 272 -3.91 15.44 3.78
N ASN A 273 -2.77 16.14 3.76
CA ASN A 273 -1.66 15.76 2.88
C ASN A 273 -1.00 14.47 3.35
N GLN A 274 -0.78 14.34 4.67
CA GLN A 274 -0.22 13.13 5.27
C GLN A 274 -1.09 11.91 4.99
N LEU A 275 -2.41 12.03 5.05
CA LEU A 275 -3.32 10.93 4.69
C LEU A 275 -3.18 10.51 3.23
N MET A 276 -3.13 11.47 2.30
CA MET A 276 -3.00 11.18 0.86
C MET A 276 -1.63 10.61 0.47
N GLN A 277 -0.64 10.74 1.35
CA GLN A 277 0.71 10.24 1.18
C GLN A 277 1.00 9.00 2.04
N SER A 278 0.02 8.48 2.77
CA SER A 278 0.21 7.29 3.60
C SER A 278 -0.23 6.03 2.87
N GLU A 279 0.71 5.10 2.68
CA GLU A 279 0.45 3.77 2.12
C GLU A 279 -0.63 3.03 2.94
N GLY A 280 -0.46 2.97 4.27
CA GLY A 280 -1.42 2.32 5.17
C GLY A 280 -2.80 2.98 5.25
N PHE A 281 -2.88 4.31 5.12
CA PHE A 281 -4.19 4.98 5.05
C PHE A 281 -4.91 4.66 3.74
N ALA A 282 -4.21 4.73 2.61
CA ALA A 282 -4.77 4.32 1.32
C ALA A 282 -5.24 2.86 1.35
N ALA A 283 -4.45 1.97 1.97
CA ALA A 283 -4.84 0.59 2.19
C ALA A 283 -6.11 0.46 3.03
N SER A 284 -6.23 1.26 4.09
CA SER A 284 -7.41 1.24 4.99
C SER A 284 -8.68 1.67 4.24
N VAL A 285 -8.57 2.70 3.38
CA VAL A 285 -9.69 3.16 2.54
C VAL A 285 -10.08 2.08 1.52
N PHE A 286 -9.13 1.52 0.77
CA PHE A 286 -9.45 0.46 -0.20
C PHE A 286 -10.05 -0.79 0.47
N TYR A 287 -9.47 -1.21 1.59
CA TYR A 287 -10.02 -2.30 2.40
C TYR A 287 -11.45 -2.01 2.81
N ALA A 288 -11.72 -0.84 3.39
CA ALA A 288 -13.05 -0.46 3.85
C ALA A 288 -14.05 -0.35 2.68
N LEU A 289 -13.65 0.18 1.51
CA LEU A 289 -14.52 0.22 0.34
C LEU A 289 -14.97 -1.18 -0.10
N VAL A 290 -14.10 -2.18 -0.01
CA VAL A 290 -14.42 -3.56 -0.39
C VAL A 290 -15.20 -4.28 0.72
N MET A 291 -14.77 -4.13 1.96
CA MET A 291 -15.23 -4.91 3.11
C MET A 291 -16.32 -4.25 3.95
N ARG A 292 -16.77 -3.03 3.61
CA ARG A 292 -17.80 -2.29 4.35
C ARG A 292 -19.09 -3.08 4.59
N GLY A 293 -19.73 -2.78 5.72
CA GLY A 293 -20.92 -3.49 6.20
C GLY A 293 -20.56 -4.70 7.07
N SER A 294 -21.58 -5.46 7.47
CA SER A 294 -21.43 -6.67 8.27
C SER A 294 -20.89 -7.82 7.42
N ARG A 295 -19.57 -8.09 7.54
CA ARG A 295 -18.83 -9.22 6.95
C ARG A 295 -19.39 -9.68 5.58
N PRO A 296 -19.11 -8.95 4.49
CA PRO A 296 -19.67 -9.26 3.18
C PRO A 296 -19.26 -10.64 2.69
N ASP A 297 -20.13 -11.27 1.91
CA ASP A 297 -19.84 -12.55 1.25
C ASP A 297 -18.85 -12.40 0.09
N ALA A 298 -18.37 -13.53 -0.43
CA ALA A 298 -17.37 -13.55 -1.50
C ALA A 298 -17.87 -12.88 -2.80
N ALA A 299 -19.17 -13.00 -3.10
CA ALA A 299 -19.76 -12.42 -4.30
C ALA A 299 -19.81 -10.89 -4.21
N THR A 300 -20.19 -10.35 -3.06
CA THR A 300 -20.20 -8.92 -2.77
C THR A 300 -18.80 -8.33 -2.83
N VAL A 301 -17.82 -9.00 -2.21
CA VAL A 301 -16.41 -8.59 -2.25
C VAL A 301 -15.90 -8.53 -3.70
N ARG A 302 -16.18 -9.57 -4.49
CA ARG A 302 -15.81 -9.64 -5.90
C ARG A 302 -16.47 -8.53 -6.72
N ALA A 303 -17.76 -8.25 -6.51
CA ALA A 303 -18.47 -7.20 -7.22
C ALA A 303 -17.88 -5.81 -6.92
N ARG A 304 -17.64 -5.51 -5.64
CA ARG A 304 -17.03 -4.25 -5.21
C ARG A 304 -15.61 -4.06 -5.73
N LEU A 305 -14.79 -5.12 -5.71
CA LEU A 305 -13.45 -5.10 -6.32
C LEU A 305 -13.52 -4.84 -7.83
N GLY A 306 -14.47 -5.46 -8.53
CA GLY A 306 -14.72 -5.18 -9.95
C GLY A 306 -15.05 -3.71 -10.22
N SER A 307 -16.00 -3.14 -9.46
CA SER A 307 -16.38 -1.73 -9.57
C SER A 307 -15.21 -0.78 -9.24
N LEU A 308 -14.42 -1.10 -8.21
CA LEU A 308 -13.24 -0.35 -7.82
C LEU A 308 -12.18 -0.36 -8.93
N LEU A 309 -11.85 -1.52 -9.51
CA LEU A 309 -10.88 -1.62 -10.60
C LEU A 309 -11.32 -0.83 -11.85
N GLN A 310 -12.62 -0.82 -12.15
CA GLN A 310 -13.16 0.01 -13.23
C GLN A 310 -13.07 1.51 -12.92
N ALA A 311 -13.32 1.92 -11.68
CA ALA A 311 -13.13 3.31 -11.23
C ALA A 311 -11.66 3.73 -11.31
N MET A 312 -10.74 2.85 -10.88
CA MET A 312 -9.30 3.07 -11.01
C MET A 312 -8.89 3.19 -12.48
N GLN A 313 -9.43 2.36 -13.38
CA GLN A 313 -9.16 2.44 -14.81
C GLN A 313 -9.50 3.82 -15.39
N GLU A 314 -10.67 4.36 -15.06
CA GLU A 314 -11.15 5.68 -15.51
C GLU A 314 -10.11 6.76 -15.19
N ILE A 315 -9.57 6.72 -13.97
CA ILE A 315 -8.57 7.68 -13.51
C ILE A 315 -7.19 7.41 -14.10
N LEU A 316 -6.70 6.18 -14.02
CA LEU A 316 -5.33 5.83 -14.41
C LEU A 316 -5.08 5.95 -15.93
N ARG A 317 -6.12 6.06 -16.75
CA ARG A 317 -6.02 6.31 -18.20
C ARG A 317 -6.02 7.79 -18.58
N ARG A 318 -6.28 8.68 -17.63
CA ARG A 318 -6.24 10.11 -17.90
C ARG A 318 -4.84 10.52 -18.39
N PRO A 319 -4.76 11.35 -19.45
CA PRO A 319 -3.49 11.84 -19.97
C PRO A 319 -2.91 12.99 -19.14
N ASP A 320 -3.74 13.67 -18.35
CA ASP A 320 -3.42 14.87 -17.56
C ASP A 320 -2.99 14.58 -16.12
N LEU A 321 -2.72 13.32 -15.78
CA LEU A 321 -2.21 12.96 -14.45
C LEU A 321 -0.85 13.63 -14.22
N GLY A 322 -0.77 14.46 -13.18
CA GLY A 322 0.48 14.99 -12.63
C GLY A 322 0.87 14.30 -11.33
N PRO A 323 2.10 14.49 -10.82
CA PRO A 323 2.54 13.86 -9.58
C PRO A 323 1.71 14.26 -8.36
N ASP A 324 1.12 15.46 -8.36
CA ASP A 324 0.26 15.97 -7.29
C ASP A 324 -1.19 15.48 -7.37
N THR A 325 -1.55 14.67 -8.36
CA THR A 325 -2.92 14.18 -8.48
C THR A 325 -3.27 13.33 -7.24
N PRO A 326 -4.34 13.64 -6.49
CA PRO A 326 -4.76 12.85 -5.35
C PRO A 326 -5.49 11.58 -5.82
N LEU A 327 -4.75 10.62 -6.38
CA LEU A 327 -5.29 9.43 -7.05
C LEU A 327 -6.30 8.65 -6.18
N LEU A 328 -6.09 8.59 -4.87
CA LEU A 328 -7.03 7.95 -3.95
C LEU A 328 -8.39 8.66 -3.93
N LEU A 329 -8.41 9.99 -3.83
CA LEU A 329 -9.67 10.76 -3.88
C LEU A 329 -10.33 10.61 -5.25
N GLU A 330 -9.57 10.73 -6.32
CA GLU A 330 -10.07 10.58 -7.68
C GLU A 330 -10.71 9.20 -7.90
N ALA A 331 -10.10 8.12 -7.38
CA ALA A 331 -10.64 6.77 -7.45
C ALA A 331 -11.93 6.60 -6.63
N VAL A 332 -11.99 7.16 -5.41
CA VAL A 332 -13.21 7.18 -4.58
C VAL A 332 -14.33 7.94 -5.29
N LEU A 333 -14.02 9.10 -5.86
CA LEU A 333 -14.98 9.92 -6.60
C LEU A 333 -15.47 9.23 -7.87
N ALA A 334 -14.57 8.58 -8.62
CA ALA A 334 -14.95 7.76 -9.77
C ALA A 334 -15.87 6.61 -9.36
N LEU A 335 -15.56 5.89 -8.28
CA LEU A 335 -16.40 4.82 -7.77
C LEU A 335 -17.79 5.34 -7.37
N ALA A 336 -17.84 6.46 -6.65
CA ALA A 336 -19.08 7.10 -6.20
C ALA A 336 -19.94 7.64 -7.37
N ARG A 337 -19.33 8.04 -8.49
CA ARG A 337 -20.04 8.41 -9.72
C ARG A 337 -20.59 7.19 -10.46
N ARG A 338 -19.82 6.11 -10.51
CA ARG A 338 -20.16 4.89 -11.25
C ARG A 338 -21.30 4.11 -10.60
N ASP A 339 -21.39 4.13 -9.28
CA ASP A 339 -22.50 3.53 -8.53
C ASP A 339 -23.25 4.59 -7.72
N PRO A 340 -24.26 5.25 -8.33
CA PRO A 340 -25.07 6.25 -7.64
C PRO A 340 -25.82 5.69 -6.42
N THR A 341 -26.10 4.39 -6.39
CA THR A 341 -26.82 3.75 -5.28
C THR A 341 -25.91 3.58 -4.06
N GLU A 342 -24.62 3.33 -4.29
CA GLU A 342 -23.60 3.21 -3.24
C GLU A 342 -22.88 4.54 -2.94
N ARG A 343 -23.13 5.61 -3.71
CA ARG A 343 -22.44 6.92 -3.60
C ARG A 343 -22.29 7.41 -2.16
N ARG A 344 -23.39 7.37 -1.39
CA ARG A 344 -23.40 7.82 0.01
C ARG A 344 -22.46 6.99 0.88
N GLU A 345 -22.47 5.68 0.73
CA GLU A 345 -21.61 4.77 1.51
C GLU A 345 -20.14 4.92 1.14
N VAL A 346 -19.84 5.04 -0.16
CA VAL A 346 -18.47 5.21 -0.65
C VAL A 346 -17.84 6.49 -0.09
N LEU A 347 -18.58 7.60 -0.11
CA LEU A 347 -18.10 8.86 0.48
C LEU A 347 -18.02 8.78 2.02
N ALA A 348 -18.98 8.11 2.67
CA ALA A 348 -18.94 7.89 4.11
C ALA A 348 -17.69 7.12 4.53
N VAL A 349 -17.29 6.07 3.80
CA VAL A 349 -16.05 5.32 4.07
C VAL A 349 -14.83 6.24 4.08
N LEU A 350 -14.65 7.07 3.05
CA LEU A 350 -13.51 7.99 3.00
C LEU A 350 -13.53 9.01 4.16
N LEU A 351 -14.70 9.56 4.47
CA LEU A 351 -14.87 10.54 5.55
C LEU A 351 -14.66 9.93 6.94
N ASP A 352 -15.13 8.70 7.17
CA ASP A 352 -14.92 7.99 8.43
C ASP A 352 -13.46 7.55 8.58
N CYS A 353 -12.84 7.04 7.52
CA CYS A 353 -11.42 6.71 7.53
C CYS A 353 -10.56 7.96 7.83
N SER A 354 -10.82 9.07 7.13
CA SER A 354 -10.12 10.34 7.34
C SER A 354 -10.57 11.09 8.58
N ARG A 355 -11.62 10.62 9.27
CA ARG A 355 -12.22 11.32 10.42
C ARG A 355 -12.59 12.77 10.12
N GLY A 356 -12.94 13.08 8.87
CA GLY A 356 -13.34 14.41 8.42
C GLY A 356 -12.20 15.39 8.13
N VAL A 357 -10.93 15.04 8.35
CA VAL A 357 -9.80 15.99 8.20
C VAL A 357 -9.58 16.50 6.77
N LEU A 358 -10.16 15.83 5.77
CA LEU A 358 -10.14 16.26 4.38
C LEU A 358 -11.02 17.49 4.12
N VAL A 359 -12.08 17.67 4.91
CA VAL A 359 -13.13 18.67 4.65
C VAL A 359 -13.30 19.70 5.75
N ASP A 360 -12.78 19.44 6.96
CA ASP A 360 -12.97 20.29 8.13
C ASP A 360 -11.68 20.41 8.93
N GLY A 361 -11.16 21.64 9.04
CA GLY A 361 -9.95 21.94 9.82
C GLY A 361 -10.11 21.73 11.33
N ASN A 362 -11.34 21.71 11.84
CA ASN A 362 -11.64 21.48 13.26
C ASN A 362 -11.84 20.00 13.61
N ALA A 363 -11.84 19.11 12.61
CA ALA A 363 -12.04 17.69 12.83
C ALA A 363 -10.93 17.08 13.72
N ALA A 364 -9.66 17.40 13.44
CA ALA A 364 -8.55 16.86 14.23
C ALA A 364 -8.58 17.29 15.72
N PRO A 365 -8.75 18.58 16.06
CA PRO A 365 -8.94 19.01 17.44
C PRO A 365 -10.14 18.35 18.15
N MET A 366 -11.27 18.19 17.44
CA MET A 366 -12.47 17.52 17.98
C MET A 366 -12.18 16.07 18.36
N TRP A 367 -11.64 15.28 17.42
CA TRP A 367 -11.26 13.90 17.69
C TRP A 367 -10.22 13.78 18.80
N ARG A 368 -9.24 14.68 18.86
CA ARG A 368 -8.25 14.70 19.94
C ARG A 368 -8.90 14.87 21.32
N ARG A 369 -9.81 15.84 21.48
CA ARG A 369 -10.54 16.04 22.75
C ARG A 369 -11.31 14.78 23.13
N HIS A 370 -12.07 14.22 22.19
CA HIS A 370 -12.82 12.99 22.41
C HIS A 370 -11.92 11.80 22.81
N TYR A 371 -10.80 11.58 22.13
CA TYR A 371 -9.90 10.47 22.44
C TYR A 371 -9.21 10.64 23.79
N LEU A 372 -8.82 11.86 24.17
CA LEU A 372 -8.26 12.13 25.50
C LEU A 372 -9.30 11.93 26.60
N ALA A 373 -10.55 12.38 26.39
CA ALA A 373 -11.65 12.12 27.33
C ALA A 373 -11.90 10.61 27.49
N ALA A 374 -11.96 9.87 26.39
CA ALA A 374 -12.12 8.41 26.40
C ALA A 374 -10.96 7.70 27.13
N LEU A 375 -9.72 8.15 26.91
CA LEU A 375 -8.54 7.62 27.59
C LEU A 375 -8.59 7.86 29.10
N HIS A 376 -9.05 9.04 29.53
CA HIS A 376 -9.25 9.37 30.95
C HIS A 376 -10.52 8.77 31.55
N GLN A 377 -11.36 8.09 30.74
CA GLN A 377 -12.69 7.62 31.14
C GLN A 377 -13.60 8.76 31.63
N ASP A 378 -13.38 9.97 31.11
CA ASP A 378 -14.17 11.15 31.42
C ASP A 378 -15.41 11.18 30.53
N LEU A 379 -16.49 10.57 31.01
CA LEU A 379 -17.75 10.41 30.28
C LEU A 379 -18.45 11.76 30.00
N GLU A 380 -18.22 12.77 30.83
CA GLU A 380 -18.84 14.10 30.69
C GLU A 380 -18.24 14.89 29.52
N GLN A 381 -16.96 14.61 29.18
CA GLN A 381 -16.24 15.27 28.10
C GLN A 381 -16.28 14.50 26.76
N LEU A 382 -17.03 13.40 26.67
CA LEU A 382 -17.16 12.65 25.43
C LEU A 382 -17.99 13.41 24.39
N GLU A 383 -17.34 13.83 23.29
CA GLU A 383 -18.00 14.57 22.20
C GLU A 383 -18.83 13.71 21.22
N LEU A 384 -19.49 12.63 21.67
CA LEU A 384 -20.17 11.66 20.80
C LEU A 384 -21.21 12.31 19.87
N ASP A 385 -22.12 13.11 20.42
CA ASP A 385 -23.18 13.76 19.64
C ASP A 385 -22.63 14.81 18.67
N ALA A 386 -21.62 15.56 19.11
CA ALA A 386 -20.95 16.55 18.27
C ALA A 386 -20.23 15.89 17.07
N ILE A 387 -19.56 14.76 17.30
CA ILE A 387 -18.91 13.95 16.26
C ILE A 387 -19.93 13.37 15.30
N ASN A 388 -21.03 12.79 15.81
CA ASN A 388 -22.09 12.23 14.95
C ASN A 388 -22.75 13.31 14.09
N ALA A 389 -23.00 14.49 14.66
CA ALA A 389 -23.48 15.64 13.90
C ALA A 389 -22.44 16.11 12.86
N ALA A 390 -21.15 16.14 13.21
CA ALA A 390 -20.08 16.50 12.29
C ALA A 390 -19.98 15.54 11.11
N ARG A 391 -20.04 14.22 11.35
CA ARG A 391 -20.08 13.18 10.31
C ARG A 391 -21.19 13.41 9.30
N GLN A 392 -22.41 13.70 9.77
CA GLN A 392 -23.54 13.97 8.88
C GLN A 392 -23.34 15.26 8.08
N ARG A 393 -22.78 16.31 8.69
CA ARG A 393 -22.44 17.55 7.98
C ARG A 393 -21.39 17.31 6.90
N TRP A 394 -20.26 16.68 7.23
CA TRP A 394 -19.20 16.36 6.28
C TRP A 394 -19.72 15.56 5.09
N LEU A 395 -20.53 14.54 5.34
CA LEU A 395 -21.12 13.70 4.30
C LEU A 395 -22.09 14.50 3.42
N THR A 396 -22.95 15.31 4.03
CA THR A 396 -23.89 16.16 3.28
C THR A 396 -23.14 17.13 2.38
N THR A 397 -22.11 17.80 2.90
CA THR A 397 -21.27 18.72 2.10
C THR A 397 -20.56 18.00 0.96
N ALA A 398 -19.96 16.83 1.20
CA ALA A 398 -19.28 16.07 0.16
C ALA A 398 -20.25 15.50 -0.90
N LEU A 399 -21.49 15.21 -0.53
CA LEU A 399 -22.54 14.80 -1.47
C LEU A 399 -22.98 15.96 -2.36
N SER A 400 -23.09 17.18 -1.82
CA SER A 400 -23.48 18.37 -2.59
C SER A 400 -22.34 18.91 -3.45
N ASP A 401 -21.12 18.92 -2.91
CA ASP A 401 -19.91 19.43 -3.57
C ASP A 401 -18.72 18.50 -3.28
N PRO A 402 -18.45 17.52 -4.16
CA PRO A 402 -17.35 16.59 -3.96
C PRO A 402 -15.96 17.26 -3.99
N ALA A 403 -15.82 18.48 -4.53
CA ALA A 403 -14.53 19.18 -4.56
C ALA A 403 -14.02 19.54 -3.16
N VAL A 404 -14.93 19.63 -2.17
CA VAL A 404 -14.56 19.88 -0.77
C VAL A 404 -13.58 18.86 -0.21
N LEU A 405 -13.58 17.61 -0.71
CA LEU A 405 -12.68 16.54 -0.28
C LEU A 405 -11.21 16.83 -0.58
N ALA A 406 -10.93 17.72 -1.54
CA ALA A 406 -9.59 18.18 -1.87
C ALA A 406 -9.26 19.56 -1.28
N SER A 407 -10.20 20.23 -0.61
CA SER A 407 -10.08 21.63 -0.17
C SER A 407 -8.92 21.89 0.78
N ARG A 408 -8.44 20.86 1.48
CA ARG A 408 -7.33 20.93 2.44
C ARG A 408 -6.01 20.37 1.92
N LEU A 409 -5.93 19.98 0.66
CA LEU A 409 -4.70 19.48 0.05
C LEU A 409 -3.83 20.63 -0.47
N GLY A 410 -2.52 20.49 -0.29
CA GLY A 410 -1.50 21.34 -0.91
C GLY A 410 -0.78 20.61 -2.05
N PRO A 411 0.18 21.26 -2.72
CA PRO A 411 1.14 20.56 -3.59
C PRO A 411 2.09 19.69 -2.75
N GLN A 412 2.72 18.72 -3.40
CA GLN A 412 3.86 18.02 -2.81
C GLN A 412 5.12 18.87 -3.01
N LEU A 413 5.79 19.20 -1.91
CA LEU A 413 6.97 20.05 -1.89
C LEU A 413 8.16 19.20 -1.43
N ALA A 414 8.71 18.43 -2.37
CA ALA A 414 9.87 17.59 -2.13
C ALA A 414 11.03 18.42 -1.56
N CYS A 415 11.66 17.91 -0.51
CA CYS A 415 12.81 18.51 0.13
C CYS A 415 13.89 17.44 0.33
N THR A 416 15.14 17.82 0.10
CA THR A 416 16.32 16.99 0.40
C THR A 416 17.24 17.72 1.37
N VAL A 417 17.77 16.98 2.36
CA VAL A 417 18.82 17.43 3.28
C VAL A 417 20.06 16.59 3.05
N ASP A 418 20.96 17.08 2.20
CA ASP A 418 22.12 16.32 1.72
C ASP A 418 23.16 16.02 2.84
N THR A 419 23.10 16.73 3.97
CA THR A 419 23.99 16.52 5.13
C THR A 419 23.56 15.38 6.05
N VAL A 420 22.38 14.78 5.82
CA VAL A 420 21.88 13.64 6.60
C VAL A 420 21.77 12.43 5.68
N THR A 421 22.50 11.37 6.01
CA THR A 421 22.44 10.10 5.27
C THR A 421 21.52 9.12 5.97
N VAL A 422 20.47 8.68 5.28
CA VAL A 422 19.61 7.56 5.68
C VAL A 422 20.23 6.26 5.17
N ARG A 423 20.45 5.29 6.07
CA ARG A 423 21.08 4.01 5.76
C ARG A 423 20.20 2.83 6.17
N LEU A 424 19.93 1.92 5.23
CA LEU A 424 19.42 0.57 5.50
C LEU A 424 20.39 -0.46 4.88
N PRO A 425 21.43 -0.89 5.62
CA PRO A 425 22.48 -1.74 5.08
C PRO A 425 21.96 -3.06 4.50
N GLY A 426 20.96 -3.69 5.13
CA GLY A 426 20.36 -4.94 4.66
C GLY A 426 19.66 -4.84 3.30
N MET A 427 19.37 -3.62 2.83
CA MET A 427 18.74 -3.35 1.53
C MET A 427 19.67 -2.60 0.57
N GLY A 428 20.92 -2.35 0.97
CA GLY A 428 21.86 -1.53 0.19
C GLY A 428 21.40 -0.08 0.01
N VAL A 429 20.51 0.43 0.86
CA VAL A 429 20.04 1.81 0.77
C VAL A 429 21.01 2.72 1.50
N GLU A 430 21.54 3.68 0.76
CA GLU A 430 22.29 4.81 1.28
C GLU A 430 21.92 6.05 0.45
N ALA A 431 21.16 6.96 1.05
CA ALA A 431 20.59 8.11 0.36
C ALA A 431 20.47 9.31 1.30
N PRO A 432 20.44 10.55 0.78
CA PRO A 432 20.17 11.71 1.61
C PRO A 432 18.75 11.65 2.19
N LEU A 433 18.53 12.31 3.32
CA LEU A 433 17.19 12.51 3.88
C LEU A 433 16.31 13.23 2.83
N ARG A 434 15.16 12.64 2.52
CA ARG A 434 14.11 13.26 1.70
C ARG A 434 12.77 13.17 2.40
N PHE A 435 11.95 14.19 2.22
CA PHE A 435 10.58 14.26 2.70
C PHE A 435 9.79 15.31 1.90
N ASP A 436 8.47 15.35 2.08
CA ASP A 436 7.65 16.47 1.61
C ASP A 436 7.40 17.45 2.78
N VAL A 437 7.63 18.73 2.54
CA VAL A 437 7.45 19.82 3.51
C VAL A 437 6.02 19.88 4.06
N ASN A 438 5.04 19.46 3.27
CA ASN A 438 3.63 19.42 3.67
C ASN A 438 3.25 18.15 4.46
N THR A 439 4.15 17.19 4.67
CA THR A 439 3.81 15.92 5.36
C THR A 439 4.84 15.42 6.37
N ALA A 440 6.06 15.94 6.37
CA ALA A 440 7.12 15.56 7.29
C ALA A 440 6.62 15.48 8.74
N GLU A 441 6.78 14.31 9.37
CA GLU A 441 6.39 14.11 10.76
C GLU A 441 7.40 14.77 11.70
N GLU A 442 6.98 15.10 12.92
CA GLU A 442 7.78 15.84 13.91
C GLU A 442 9.17 15.24 14.14
N GLY A 443 9.24 13.90 14.29
CA GLY A 443 10.51 13.20 14.45
C GLY A 443 11.41 13.27 13.21
N VAL A 444 10.85 13.39 11.99
CA VAL A 444 11.64 13.62 10.76
C VAL A 444 12.21 15.03 10.75
N LEU A 445 11.40 16.04 11.11
CA LEU A 445 11.87 17.43 11.17
C LEU A 445 13.03 17.60 12.16
N ARG A 446 12.96 16.95 13.32
CA ARG A 446 14.03 16.99 14.35
C ARG A 446 15.35 16.35 13.91
N VAL A 447 15.37 15.57 12.82
CA VAL A 447 16.62 15.02 12.25
C VAL A 447 17.41 16.11 11.51
N ILE A 448 16.79 17.22 11.11
CA ILE A 448 17.45 18.30 10.37
C ILE A 448 18.51 18.94 11.28
N PRO A 449 19.80 18.97 10.89
CA PRO A 449 20.85 19.52 11.74
C PRO A 449 20.58 20.98 12.09
N GLY A 450 20.70 21.31 13.37
CA GLY A 450 20.59 22.69 13.89
C GLY A 450 19.18 23.28 13.95
N ILE A 451 18.12 22.52 13.58
CA ILE A 451 16.76 23.00 13.74
C ILE A 451 16.40 23.08 15.23
N SER A 452 15.76 24.17 15.65
CA SER A 452 15.27 24.32 17.01
C SER A 452 13.86 23.77 17.20
N GLU A 453 13.49 23.45 18.44
CA GLU A 453 12.12 23.04 18.78
C GLU A 453 11.08 24.10 18.43
N ALA A 454 11.42 25.40 18.54
CA ALA A 454 10.55 26.50 18.15
C ALA A 454 10.32 26.53 16.63
N GLU A 455 11.34 26.22 15.82
CA GLU A 455 11.21 26.12 14.36
C GLU A 455 10.37 24.91 13.95
N VAL A 456 10.56 23.75 14.62
CA VAL A 456 9.72 22.55 14.39
C VAL A 456 8.26 22.86 14.72
N ALA A 457 7.99 23.45 15.89
CA ALA A 457 6.64 23.82 16.31
C ALA A 457 6.00 24.84 15.35
N SER A 458 6.74 25.88 14.96
CA SER A 458 6.29 26.89 13.98
C SER A 458 5.95 26.25 12.63
N TRP A 459 6.79 25.34 12.12
CA TRP A 459 6.53 24.63 10.88
C TRP A 459 5.21 23.84 10.95
N LEU A 460 5.05 23.02 11.99
CA LEU A 460 3.87 22.18 12.16
C LEU A 460 2.59 23.02 12.33
N ASP A 461 2.62 24.07 13.13
CA ASP A 461 1.49 24.98 13.36
C ASP A 461 1.07 25.69 12.05
N GLN A 462 2.04 26.27 11.34
CA GLN A 462 1.78 26.93 10.06
C GLN A 462 1.13 25.96 9.07
N ARG A 463 1.68 24.75 8.93
CA ARG A 463 1.16 23.72 8.04
C ARG A 463 -0.26 23.30 8.40
N GLN A 464 -0.53 23.12 9.70
CA GLN A 464 -1.84 22.72 10.21
C GLN A 464 -2.90 23.78 9.88
N HIS A 465 -2.56 25.07 9.99
CA HIS A 465 -3.46 26.15 9.62
C HIS A 465 -3.85 26.06 8.14
N ARG A 466 -2.85 26.03 7.25
CA ARG A 466 -3.03 25.75 5.81
C ARG A 466 -1.74 25.18 5.20
N PRO A 467 -1.84 24.23 4.24
CA PRO A 467 -0.68 23.73 3.52
C PRO A 467 0.15 24.84 2.87
N PHE A 468 1.45 24.60 2.72
CA PHE A 468 2.31 25.50 1.97
C PHE A 468 2.06 25.32 0.47
N VAL A 469 1.91 26.42 -0.25
CA VAL A 469 1.59 26.38 -1.70
C VAL A 469 2.83 26.44 -2.60
N SER A 470 4.00 26.75 -2.03
CA SER A 470 5.29 26.75 -2.73
C SER A 470 6.45 26.79 -1.73
N ALA A 471 7.66 26.50 -2.18
CA ALA A 471 8.88 26.70 -1.40
C ALA A 471 9.04 28.16 -0.91
N ARG A 472 8.58 29.14 -1.70
CA ARG A 472 8.60 30.57 -1.30
C ARG A 472 7.62 30.84 -0.16
N ASP A 473 6.39 30.34 -0.24
CA ASP A 473 5.38 30.48 0.82
C ASP A 473 5.89 29.85 2.13
N PHE A 474 6.47 28.66 2.05
CA PHE A 474 7.11 27.98 3.17
C PHE A 474 8.19 28.86 3.84
N ARG A 475 9.17 29.35 3.07
CA ARG A 475 10.26 30.18 3.59
C ARG A 475 9.77 31.45 4.29
N VAL A 476 8.73 32.11 3.74
CA VAL A 476 8.16 33.35 4.29
C VAL A 476 7.42 33.10 5.61
N ARG A 477 6.71 31.98 5.73
CA ARG A 477 5.85 31.69 6.88
C ARG A 477 6.61 31.08 8.06
N VAL A 478 7.48 30.11 7.80
CA VAL A 478 8.18 29.38 8.87
C VAL A 478 9.39 30.16 9.39
N LYS A 479 10.05 30.96 8.54
CA LYS A 479 11.20 31.82 8.88
C LYS A 479 12.29 31.08 9.65
N LEU A 480 12.74 29.96 9.07
CA LEU A 480 13.88 29.20 9.59
C LEU A 480 15.14 30.07 9.66
N GLN A 481 16.02 29.74 10.60
CA GLN A 481 17.35 30.33 10.68
C GLN A 481 18.08 30.13 9.34
N PRO A 482 18.87 31.12 8.87
CA PRO A 482 19.52 31.06 7.56
C PRO A 482 20.34 29.77 7.34
N GLU A 483 21.03 29.30 8.38
CA GLU A 483 21.83 28.07 8.32
C GLU A 483 20.98 26.81 8.13
N VAL A 484 19.80 26.75 8.77
CA VAL A 484 18.86 25.63 8.63
C VAL A 484 18.21 25.70 7.25
N ALA A 485 17.75 26.89 6.84
CA ALA A 485 17.15 27.11 5.53
C ALA A 485 18.10 26.74 4.37
N ALA A 486 19.40 27.03 4.50
CA ALA A 486 20.41 26.69 3.51
C ALA A 486 20.62 25.17 3.33
N ARG A 487 20.24 24.36 4.33
CA ARG A 487 20.31 22.88 4.26
C ARG A 487 19.12 22.25 3.52
N LEU A 488 18.04 23.00 3.29
CA LEU A 488 16.83 22.51 2.65
C LEU A 488 16.84 22.78 1.15
N ARG A 489 17.08 21.73 0.36
CA ARG A 489 16.99 21.78 -1.11
C ARG A 489 15.58 21.39 -1.54
N MET A 490 14.81 22.38 -2.01
CA MET A 490 13.42 22.26 -2.44
C MET A 490 13.25 22.60 -3.90
#